data_AF-A0A9E0FNJ1-F1
#
_entry.id   AF-A0A9E0FNJ1-F1
#
_cell.length_a   1.000
_cell.length_b   1.000
_cell.length_c   1.000
_cell.angle_alpha   90.00
_cell.angle_beta   90.00
_cell.angle_gamma   90.00
#
_symmetry.space_group_name_H-M   'P 1'
#
loop_
_entity.id
_entity.type
_entity.pdbx_description
1 polymer ?
#
loop_
_entity_poly.entity_id
_entity_poly.type
_entity_poly.pdbx_seq_one_letter_code
_entity_poly.pdbx_strand_id
1 'polypeptide(L)'
;DIFYSTLFTDHNTNRAKGVACTDTLYGITGIINEMLVYSDKNTVELLPALSSNIPAGNISGLLTRAGVRVDYLSWDVDKRNVKADLTALRDTSFNLVLNNKAYIGEENESKCVVVQLKKGERYCFMG
;
A
#
# COMPACT_ATOMS: atom_id res chain seq x y z
N ASP A 1 -23.86 11.05 5.42
CA ASP A 1 -22.67 10.35 5.90
C ASP A 1 -23.08 8.95 6.38
N ILE A 2 -22.27 7.94 6.09
CA ILE A 2 -22.49 6.53 6.44
C ILE A 2 -21.90 6.15 7.80
N PHE A 3 -21.05 6.99 8.41
CA PHE A 3 -20.39 6.67 9.67
C PHE A 3 -21.25 7.02 10.89
N TYR A 4 -21.36 6.07 11.82
CA TYR A 4 -21.83 6.33 13.16
C TYR A 4 -20.73 7.01 14.00
N SER A 5 -21.08 7.65 15.11
CA SER A 5 -20.10 8.23 16.05
C SER A 5 -19.16 7.18 16.65
N THR A 6 -19.55 5.91 16.62
CA THR A 6 -18.74 4.75 17.00
C THR A 6 -17.80 4.24 15.90
N LEU A 7 -17.78 4.91 14.72
CA LEU A 7 -17.07 4.51 13.49
C LEU A 7 -17.57 3.22 12.82
N PHE A 8 -18.66 2.62 13.31
CA PHE A 8 -19.41 1.66 12.49
C PHE A 8 -19.98 2.34 11.26
N THR A 9 -20.26 1.54 10.23
CA THR A 9 -20.85 2.03 8.97
C THR A 9 -22.31 1.61 8.85
N ASP A 10 -23.11 2.37 8.12
CA ASP A 10 -24.44 1.98 7.64
C ASP A 10 -24.35 1.52 6.19
N HIS A 11 -25.18 0.57 5.78
CA HIS A 11 -25.32 0.19 4.37
C HIS A 11 -26.02 1.30 3.57
N ASN A 12 -26.97 2.02 4.19
CA ASN A 12 -27.75 3.06 3.56
C ASN A 12 -27.27 4.45 3.99
N THR A 13 -26.94 5.29 3.00
CA THR A 13 -26.44 6.66 3.22
C THR A 13 -27.42 7.59 3.95
N ASN A 14 -28.70 7.20 4.03
CA ASN A 14 -29.77 7.94 4.70
C ASN A 14 -30.21 7.33 6.04
N ARG A 15 -29.54 6.26 6.52
CA ARG A 15 -29.88 5.54 7.77
C ARG A 15 -31.33 5.03 7.83
N ALA A 16 -31.99 4.81 6.70
CA ALA A 16 -33.42 4.47 6.65
C ALA A 16 -33.81 3.20 7.43
N LYS A 17 -32.84 2.31 7.69
CA LYS A 17 -33.05 1.08 8.48
C LYS A 17 -32.42 1.15 9.87
N GLY A 18 -31.50 2.09 10.13
CA GLY A 18 -30.79 2.21 11.41
C GLY A 18 -29.99 0.96 11.79
N VAL A 19 -29.49 0.21 10.82
CA VAL A 19 -28.76 -1.05 11.04
C VAL A 19 -27.29 -0.84 10.70
N ALA A 20 -26.41 -1.16 11.65
CA ALA A 20 -24.97 -1.15 11.42
C ALA A 20 -24.56 -2.28 10.46
N CYS A 21 -23.67 -1.98 9.53
CA CYS A 21 -23.04 -2.90 8.60
C CYS A 21 -21.52 -2.74 8.66
N THR A 22 -20.77 -3.81 8.41
CA THR A 22 -19.30 -3.82 8.48
C THR A 22 -18.63 -3.89 7.12
N ASP A 23 -19.39 -4.01 6.04
CA ASP A 23 -18.89 -4.11 4.67
C ASP A 23 -17.93 -2.97 4.32
N THR A 24 -18.36 -1.74 4.55
CA THR A 24 -17.63 -0.51 4.22
C THR A 24 -16.49 -0.31 5.21
N LEU A 25 -16.71 -0.59 6.49
CA LEU A 25 -15.67 -0.53 7.52
C LEU A 25 -14.45 -1.39 7.15
N TYR A 26 -14.66 -2.65 6.79
CA TYR A 26 -13.55 -3.52 6.36
C TYR A 26 -13.05 -3.18 4.95
N GLY A 27 -13.95 -2.78 4.05
CA GLY A 27 -13.61 -2.37 2.70
C GLY A 27 -12.63 -1.19 2.66
N ILE A 28 -12.84 -0.18 3.50
CA ILE A 28 -11.96 1.00 3.56
C ILE A 28 -10.54 0.61 3.99
N THR A 29 -10.41 -0.31 4.95
CA THR A 29 -9.09 -0.79 5.38
C THR A 29 -8.37 -1.50 4.22
N GLY A 30 -9.10 -2.33 3.46
CA GLY A 30 -8.56 -2.98 2.26
C GLY A 30 -8.14 -1.98 1.17
N ILE A 31 -8.96 -0.94 0.94
CA ILE A 31 -8.66 0.13 -0.02
C ILE A 31 -7.39 0.87 0.38
N ILE A 32 -7.23 1.23 1.66
CA ILE A 32 -6.01 1.90 2.14
C ILE A 32 -4.77 1.02 1.89
N ASN A 33 -4.86 -0.29 2.17
CA ASN A 33 -3.75 -1.20 1.92
C ASN A 33 -3.39 -1.27 0.44
N GLU A 34 -4.36 -1.49 -0.46
CA GLU A 34 -4.11 -1.62 -1.90
C GLU A 34 -3.69 -0.28 -2.55
N MET A 35 -4.13 0.86 -1.98
CA MET A 35 -3.68 2.19 -2.39
C MET A 35 -2.17 2.41 -2.12
N LEU A 36 -1.68 1.87 -0.99
CA LEU A 36 -0.30 2.01 -0.55
C LEU A 36 0.63 0.94 -1.12
N VAL A 37 0.16 -0.31 -1.21
CA VAL A 37 0.91 -1.45 -1.73
C VAL A 37 -0.02 -2.41 -2.44
N TYR A 38 0.14 -2.54 -3.75
CA TYR A 38 -0.45 -3.64 -4.50
C TYR A 38 0.52 -4.84 -4.51
N SER A 39 -0.02 -6.07 -4.47
CA SER A 39 0.82 -7.24 -4.72
C SER A 39 0.07 -8.46 -5.27
N ASP A 40 0.79 -9.17 -6.13
CA ASP A 40 0.51 -10.54 -6.52
C ASP A 40 1.71 -11.45 -6.20
N LYS A 41 1.78 -12.66 -6.76
CA LYS A 41 2.86 -13.61 -6.47
C LYS A 41 4.23 -13.15 -6.97
N ASN A 42 4.26 -12.32 -8.01
CA ASN A 42 5.44 -11.94 -8.77
C ASN A 42 5.75 -10.45 -8.70
N THR A 43 4.83 -9.63 -8.19
CA THR A 43 4.96 -8.17 -8.18
C THR A 43 4.60 -7.60 -6.80
N VAL A 44 5.39 -6.63 -6.36
CA VAL A 44 5.07 -5.69 -5.28
C VAL A 44 5.17 -4.29 -5.87
N GLU A 45 4.05 -3.57 -5.94
CA GLU A 45 4.01 -2.20 -6.46
C GLU A 45 3.78 -1.23 -5.30
N LEU A 46 4.68 -0.26 -5.17
CA LEU A 46 4.67 0.76 -4.13
C LEU A 46 3.85 1.97 -4.59
N LEU A 47 2.93 2.40 -3.72
CA LEU A 47 2.11 3.59 -3.85
C LEU A 47 1.33 3.67 -5.18
N PRO A 48 0.72 2.58 -5.68
CA PRO A 48 0.11 2.54 -7.02
C PRO A 48 -1.00 3.58 -7.21
N ALA A 49 -1.71 3.96 -6.14
CA ALA A 49 -2.87 4.84 -6.21
C ALA A 49 -2.90 5.92 -5.11
N LEU A 50 -1.74 6.27 -4.53
CA LEU A 50 -1.67 7.24 -3.42
C LEU A 50 -2.40 8.56 -3.76
N SER A 51 -3.31 8.97 -2.89
CA SER A 51 -4.04 10.24 -3.00
C SER A 51 -3.12 11.45 -2.76
N SER A 52 -3.32 12.52 -3.54
CA SER A 52 -2.67 13.82 -3.31
C SER A 52 -3.03 14.48 -1.97
N ASN A 53 -4.10 14.03 -1.32
CA ASN A 53 -4.50 14.50 0.01
C ASN A 53 -3.64 13.91 1.15
N ILE A 54 -2.77 12.95 0.85
CA ILE A 54 -1.86 12.33 1.83
C ILE A 54 -0.42 12.47 1.32
N PRO A 55 0.12 13.71 1.27
CA PRO A 55 1.37 14.02 0.57
C PRO A 55 2.60 13.39 1.23
N ALA A 56 2.54 13.05 2.51
CA ALA A 56 3.61 12.36 3.20
C ALA A 56 3.05 11.44 4.29
N GLY A 57 3.78 10.37 4.59
CA GLY A 57 3.37 9.42 5.61
C GLY A 57 4.29 8.20 5.69
N ASN A 58 3.92 7.29 6.59
CA ASN A 58 4.55 5.98 6.69
C ASN A 58 3.56 4.91 7.19
N ILE A 59 3.89 3.66 6.91
CA ILE A 59 3.17 2.47 7.38
C ILE A 59 4.13 1.30 7.58
N SER A 60 3.75 0.37 8.44
CA SER A 60 4.52 -0.85 8.74
C SER A 60 3.60 -2.06 8.83
N GLY A 61 4.14 -3.23 8.47
CA GLY A 61 3.52 -4.52 8.74
C GLY A 61 2.61 -5.07 7.63
N LEU A 62 2.55 -4.43 6.45
CA LEU A 62 1.77 -4.95 5.33
C LEU A 62 2.37 -6.27 4.82
N LEU A 63 1.50 -7.24 4.54
CA LEU A 63 1.90 -8.55 4.02
C LEU A 63 1.55 -8.63 2.53
N THR A 64 2.48 -9.11 1.72
CA THR A 64 2.29 -9.22 0.28
C THR A 64 2.07 -10.66 -0.17
N ARG A 65 1.42 -10.83 -1.33
CA ARG A 65 1.25 -12.15 -1.98
C ARG A 65 2.59 -12.70 -2.50
N ALA A 66 3.58 -11.83 -2.73
CA ALA A 66 4.95 -12.19 -3.10
C ALA A 66 5.73 -12.86 -1.95
N GLY A 67 5.16 -12.94 -0.75
CA GLY A 67 5.80 -13.59 0.39
C GLY A 67 6.85 -12.72 1.09
N VAL A 68 6.70 -11.40 1.00
CA VAL A 68 7.48 -10.43 1.77
C VAL A 68 6.57 -9.63 2.71
N ARG A 69 7.09 -9.26 3.87
CA ARG A 69 6.49 -8.24 4.73
C ARG A 69 7.12 -6.89 4.41
N VAL A 70 6.30 -5.87 4.22
CA VAL A 70 6.73 -4.48 4.20
C VAL A 70 6.91 -4.06 5.66
N ASP A 71 8.15 -4.10 6.15
CA ASP A 71 8.47 -3.70 7.52
C ASP A 71 8.27 -2.20 7.71
N TYR A 72 8.61 -1.42 6.69
CA TYR A 72 8.45 0.02 6.68
C TYR A 72 8.27 0.51 5.25
N LEU A 73 7.28 1.36 5.02
CA LEU A 73 7.12 2.13 3.79
C LEU A 73 6.90 3.58 4.21
N SER A 74 7.72 4.50 3.70
CA SER A 74 7.52 5.93 3.87
C SER A 74 7.55 6.66 2.54
N TRP A 75 6.80 7.74 2.46
CA TRP A 75 6.71 8.56 1.28
C TRP A 75 6.63 10.04 1.63
N ASP A 76 7.13 10.86 0.71
CA ASP A 76 7.05 12.32 0.73
C ASP A 76 7.02 12.82 -0.72
N VAL A 77 5.84 13.29 -1.18
CA VAL A 77 5.62 13.74 -2.56
C VAL A 77 6.44 14.99 -2.88
N ASP A 78 6.52 15.94 -1.94
CA ASP A 78 7.24 17.20 -2.14
C ASP A 78 8.74 16.96 -2.31
N LYS A 79 9.29 16.01 -1.54
CA LYS A 79 10.69 15.58 -1.64
C LYS A 79 10.92 14.51 -2.72
N ARG A 80 9.86 14.02 -3.37
CA ARG A 80 9.88 12.87 -4.29
C ARG A 80 10.66 11.69 -3.73
N ASN A 81 10.42 11.36 -2.46
CA ASN A 81 11.13 10.31 -1.75
C ASN A 81 10.21 9.14 -1.45
N VAL A 82 10.65 7.93 -1.79
CA VAL A 82 10.03 6.69 -1.34
C VAL A 82 11.09 5.79 -0.75
N LYS A 83 10.83 5.28 0.46
CA LYS A 83 11.65 4.26 1.09
C LYS A 83 10.80 3.06 1.45
N ALA A 84 11.27 1.85 1.13
CA ALA A 84 10.66 0.62 1.59
C ALA A 84 11.70 -0.36 2.15
N ASP A 85 11.46 -0.84 3.36
CA ASP A 85 12.20 -1.94 3.99
C ASP A 85 11.33 -3.21 3.94
N LEU A 86 11.85 -4.26 3.33
CA LEU A 86 11.15 -5.53 3.11
C LEU A 86 11.89 -6.68 3.80
N THR A 87 11.16 -7.64 4.37
CA THR A 87 11.70 -8.91 4.86
C THR A 87 11.01 -10.09 4.18
N ALA A 88 11.78 -11.04 3.65
CA ALA A 88 11.26 -12.25 3.05
C ALA A 88 10.73 -13.23 4.11
N LEU A 89 9.48 -13.66 3.95
CA LEU A 89 8.83 -14.65 4.81
C LEU A 89 9.04 -16.09 4.32
N ARG A 90 9.46 -16.22 3.05
CA ARG A 90 9.83 -17.46 2.36
C ARG A 90 10.84 -17.13 1.26
N ASP A 91 11.50 -18.14 0.73
CA ASP A 91 12.27 -18.00 -0.51
C ASP A 91 11.36 -17.46 -1.62
N THR A 92 11.77 -16.36 -2.25
CA THR A 92 10.93 -15.64 -3.20
C THR A 92 11.74 -14.85 -4.22
N SER A 93 11.09 -14.55 -5.34
CA SER A 93 11.58 -13.67 -6.39
C SER A 93 10.39 -12.86 -6.90
N PHE A 94 10.53 -11.54 -6.99
CA PHE A 94 9.46 -10.64 -7.41
C PHE A 94 10.02 -9.36 -8.03
N ASN A 95 9.18 -8.67 -8.78
CA ASN A 95 9.43 -7.32 -9.27
C ASN A 95 8.99 -6.32 -8.21
N LEU A 96 9.89 -5.45 -7.78
CA LEU A 96 9.53 -4.28 -6.98
C LEU A 96 9.36 -3.08 -7.92
N VAL A 97 8.17 -2.51 -7.94
CA VAL A 97 7.77 -1.47 -8.90
C VAL A 97 7.42 -0.18 -8.16
N LEU A 98 7.91 0.95 -8.67
CA LEU A 98 7.43 2.29 -8.35
C LEU A 98 7.11 2.99 -9.67
N ASN A 99 5.81 3.10 -9.97
CA ASN A 99 5.30 3.69 -11.21
C ASN A 99 4.44 4.95 -10.98
N ASN A 100 4.32 5.40 -9.73
CA ASN A 100 3.50 6.56 -9.42
C ASN A 100 4.20 7.85 -9.90
N LYS A 101 3.53 8.55 -10.84
CA LYS A 101 4.01 9.78 -11.50
C LYS A 101 4.37 10.91 -10.53
N ALA A 102 3.77 10.94 -9.34
CA ALA A 102 4.14 11.92 -8.31
C ALA A 102 5.61 11.80 -7.88
N TYR A 103 6.20 10.60 -7.98
CA TYR A 103 7.58 10.31 -7.57
C TYR A 103 8.53 10.19 -8.74
N ILE A 104 8.11 9.52 -9.82
CA ILE A 104 8.96 9.37 -11.00
C ILE A 104 9.00 10.67 -11.82
N GLY A 105 7.96 11.50 -11.83
CA GLY A 105 7.84 12.65 -12.75
C GLY A 105 7.39 12.21 -14.14
N GLU A 106 6.70 13.09 -14.89
CA GLU A 106 5.99 12.72 -16.12
C GLU A 106 6.89 12.19 -17.25
N GLU A 107 8.18 12.53 -17.23
CA GLU A 107 9.15 12.17 -18.27
C GLU A 107 10.05 10.97 -17.91
N ASN A 108 9.97 10.45 -16.67
CA ASN A 108 10.83 9.34 -16.24
C ASN A 108 10.12 7.99 -16.37
N GLU A 109 10.91 6.97 -16.68
CA GLU A 109 10.44 5.59 -16.73
C GLU A 109 10.14 5.04 -15.33
N SER A 110 9.21 4.08 -15.27
CA SER A 110 8.88 3.33 -14.05
C SER A 110 10.14 2.71 -13.45
N LYS A 111 10.34 2.83 -12.13
CA LYS A 111 11.43 2.12 -11.46
C LYS A 111 10.98 0.68 -11.21
N CYS A 112 11.62 -0.29 -11.85
CA CYS A 112 11.36 -1.70 -11.68
C CYS A 112 12.66 -2.44 -11.39
N VAL A 113 12.72 -3.16 -10.26
CA VAL A 113 13.89 -3.95 -9.87
C VAL A 113 13.47 -5.38 -9.57
N VAL A 114 14.17 -6.36 -10.14
CA VAL A 114 13.99 -7.77 -9.79
C VAL A 114 14.69 -8.04 -8.45
N VAL A 115 13.94 -8.50 -7.46
CA VAL A 115 14.43 -8.81 -6.12
C VAL A 115 14.30 -10.31 -5.89
N GLN A 116 15.40 -10.94 -5.48
CA GLN A 116 15.44 -12.35 -5.08
C GLN A 116 15.96 -12.45 -3.66
N LEU A 117 15.21 -13.13 -2.79
CA LEU A 117 15.53 -13.25 -1.36
C LEU A 117 15.29 -14.66 -0.85
N LYS A 118 16.14 -15.09 0.06
CA LYS A 118 15.91 -16.24 0.95
C LYS A 118 15.09 -15.83 2.16
N LYS A 119 14.39 -16.79 2.75
CA LYS A 119 13.62 -16.55 3.99
C LYS A 119 14.48 -15.84 5.06
N GLY A 120 13.97 -14.74 5.60
CA GLY A 120 14.62 -13.93 6.62
C GLY A 120 15.55 -12.83 6.09
N GLU A 121 15.89 -12.85 4.80
CA GLU A 121 16.68 -11.77 4.20
C GLU A 121 15.86 -10.48 4.05
N ARG A 122 16.58 -9.37 4.06
CA ARG A 122 16.02 -8.03 3.99
C ARG A 122 16.44 -7.32 2.72
N TYR A 123 15.55 -6.49 2.19
CA TYR A 123 15.82 -5.61 1.05
C TYR A 123 15.37 -4.20 1.39
N CYS A 124 16.23 -3.22 1.07
CA CYS A 124 15.92 -1.80 1.24
C CYS A 124 15.85 -1.14 -0.14
N PHE A 125 14.71 -0.54 -0.44
CA PHE A 125 14.48 0.24 -1.65
C PHE A 125 14.49 1.73 -1.32
N MET A 126 15.18 2.49 -2.17
CA MET A 126 15.23 3.95 -2.14
C MET A 126 14.87 4.45 -3.54
N GLY A 127 13.76 5.18 -3.65
CA GLY A 127 13.16 5.66 -4.89
C GLY A 127 12.89 7.15 -4.86
#